data_AF-A0AAW6UM79-F1
#
_entry.id   AF-A0AAW6UM79-F1
#
_cell.length_a   1.000
_cell.length_b   1.000
_cell.length_c   1.000
_cell.angle_alpha   90.00
_cell.angle_beta   90.00
_cell.angle_gamma   90.00
#
_symmetry.space_group_name_H-M   'P 1'
#
loop_
_entity.id
_entity.type
_entity.pdbx_description
1 polymer ?
#
loop_
_entity_poly.entity_id
_entity_poly.type
_entity_poly.pdbx_seq_one_letter_code
_entity_poly.pdbx_strand_id
1 'polypeptide(L)'
;MHAGEADRGGGHKPGKSSCGHDCKGKIDIVLEVPKHCDLDIADSSLVLTEQNNYTDATTFGVRTNADYSLTITPPGTLVNGTRSVPVSVQTTRRGGAAYSSGSTVTWDGREHTYGVRAQARNIGIGTYAGTYRGTYGVEVKF
;
A
#
# COMPACT_ATOMS: atom_id res chain seq x y z
N MET A 1 46.01 -2.50 -57.56
CA MET A 1 45.80 -2.26 -56.11
C MET A 1 46.60 -1.01 -55.79
N HIS A 2 46.05 0.10 -55.31
CA HIS A 2 45.14 0.24 -54.18
C HIS A 2 44.02 1.27 -54.45
N ALA A 3 42.83 0.95 -53.91
CA ALA A 3 41.65 1.79 -53.91
C ALA A 3 41.75 2.85 -52.81
N GLY A 4 41.12 4.01 -53.05
CA GLY A 4 41.20 5.19 -52.21
C GLY A 4 40.61 5.02 -50.80
N GLU A 5 41.28 5.63 -49.84
CA GLU A 5 40.73 5.90 -48.52
C GLU A 5 39.80 7.11 -48.62
N ALA A 6 38.50 6.83 -48.58
CA ALA A 6 37.49 7.84 -48.34
C ALA A 6 37.58 8.30 -46.88
N ASP A 7 37.90 9.59 -46.70
CA ASP A 7 37.59 10.39 -45.52
C ASP A 7 36.19 10.06 -44.98
N ARG A 8 36.12 9.23 -43.95
CA ARG A 8 34.92 9.13 -43.12
C ARG A 8 35.10 10.07 -41.94
N GLY A 9 34.66 11.30 -42.17
CA GLY A 9 34.46 12.32 -41.16
C GLY A 9 33.58 11.81 -40.02
N GLY A 10 34.22 11.24 -39.00
CA GLY A 10 33.68 11.17 -37.65
C GLY A 10 33.96 12.50 -36.98
N GLY A 11 33.11 13.50 -37.22
CA GLY A 11 33.23 14.82 -36.62
C GLY A 11 33.28 14.70 -35.10
N HIS A 12 34.46 14.94 -34.52
CA HIS A 12 34.62 15.15 -33.10
C HIS A 12 33.73 16.33 -32.72
N LYS A 13 32.65 16.09 -31.96
CA LYS A 13 31.92 17.18 -31.30
C LYS A 13 32.90 17.75 -30.28
N PRO A 14 33.40 18.98 -30.46
CA PRO A 14 34.39 19.52 -29.55
C PRO A 14 33.73 19.61 -28.18
N GLY A 15 34.21 18.81 -27.23
CA GLY A 15 34.02 19.15 -25.83
C GLY A 15 34.59 20.55 -25.61
N LYS A 16 34.03 21.33 -24.67
CA LYS A 16 34.57 22.65 -24.29
C LYS A 16 35.96 22.59 -23.61
N SER A 17 36.80 21.62 -23.96
CA SER A 17 38.17 21.47 -23.50
C SER A 17 39.09 21.69 -24.69
N SER A 18 39.67 22.89 -24.76
CA SER A 18 40.79 23.20 -25.64
C SER A 18 41.93 22.19 -25.43
N CYS A 19 42.58 21.80 -26.52
CA CYS A 19 43.72 20.88 -26.54
C CYS A 19 44.92 21.49 -25.79
N GLY A 20 44.98 21.25 -24.49
CA GLY A 20 46.21 21.29 -23.68
C GLY A 20 46.68 19.87 -23.39
N HIS A 21 47.80 19.71 -22.68
CA HIS A 21 48.41 18.41 -22.36
C HIS A 21 47.43 17.44 -21.65
N ASP A 22 46.43 17.98 -20.94
CA ASP A 22 45.41 17.21 -20.22
C ASP A 22 43.99 17.55 -20.70
N CYS A 23 43.22 16.53 -21.10
CA CYS A 23 41.80 16.64 -21.42
C CYS A 23 40.96 16.15 -20.23
N LYS A 24 39.98 16.94 -19.78
CA LYS A 24 39.06 16.60 -18.68
C LYS A 24 37.59 16.82 -19.10
N GLY A 25 36.71 15.94 -18.66
CA GLY A 25 35.26 16.03 -18.87
C GLY A 25 34.49 15.33 -17.76
N LYS A 26 33.20 15.65 -17.61
CA LYS A 26 32.28 14.98 -16.68
C LYS A 26 30.93 14.70 -17.34
N ILE A 27 30.27 13.65 -16.87
CA ILE A 27 28.89 13.28 -17.23
C ILE A 27 28.13 13.11 -15.93
N ASP A 28 27.00 13.81 -15.80
CA ASP A 28 26.10 13.65 -14.68
C ASP A 28 25.13 12.48 -14.97
N ILE A 29 24.96 11.56 -14.01
CA ILE A 29 24.05 10.41 -14.11
C ILE A 29 22.92 10.63 -13.11
N VAL A 30 21.67 10.58 -13.58
CA VAL A 30 20.46 10.83 -12.78
C VAL A 30 19.50 9.65 -12.92
N LEU A 31 18.97 9.19 -11.79
CA LEU A 31 17.92 8.15 -11.70
C LEU A 31 16.82 8.65 -10.76
N GLU A 32 15.57 8.61 -11.22
CA GLU A 32 14.40 8.81 -10.38
C GLU A 32 13.70 7.47 -10.14
N VAL A 33 13.36 7.18 -8.89
CA VAL A 33 12.59 5.99 -8.50
C VAL A 33 11.24 6.46 -7.96
N PRO A 34 10.12 6.21 -8.66
CA PRO A 34 8.80 6.65 -8.21
C PRO A 34 8.34 5.85 -6.99
N LYS A 35 7.48 6.46 -6.16
CA LYS A 35 6.86 5.75 -5.02
C LYS A 35 5.89 4.67 -5.53
N HIS A 36 5.92 3.50 -4.91
CA HIS A 36 5.10 2.33 -5.25
C HIS A 36 4.48 1.74 -4.00
N CYS A 37 3.22 1.33 -4.08
CA CYS A 37 2.47 0.68 -3.00
C CYS A 37 1.74 -0.54 -3.56
N ASP A 38 1.87 -1.67 -2.86
CA ASP A 38 1.04 -2.85 -3.03
C ASP A 38 0.22 -3.05 -1.75
N LEU A 39 -1.09 -3.26 -1.91
CA LEU A 39 -2.02 -3.55 -0.82
C LEU A 39 -2.67 -4.91 -1.11
N ASP A 40 -2.32 -5.90 -0.29
CA ASP A 40 -2.80 -7.27 -0.42
C ASP A 40 -3.82 -7.57 0.68
N ILE A 41 -5.08 -7.76 0.33
CA ILE A 41 -6.15 -8.10 1.27
C ILE A 41 -6.40 -9.60 1.20
N ALA A 42 -6.25 -10.33 2.32
CA ALA A 42 -6.36 -11.78 2.34
C ALA A 42 -7.78 -12.26 2.03
N ASP A 43 -8.79 -11.68 2.69
CA ASP A 43 -10.20 -12.02 2.49
C ASP A 43 -11.00 -10.83 1.98
N SER A 44 -11.79 -11.04 0.92
CA SER A 44 -12.67 -10.01 0.35
C SER A 44 -13.90 -9.70 1.23
N SER A 45 -14.18 -10.53 2.24
CA SER A 45 -15.28 -10.34 3.18
C SER A 45 -15.05 -11.07 4.50
N LEU A 46 -15.48 -10.45 5.60
CA LEU A 46 -15.64 -11.10 6.90
C LEU A 46 -17.11 -11.50 7.10
N VAL A 47 -17.38 -12.76 7.43
CA VAL A 47 -18.73 -13.31 7.58
C VAL A 47 -18.99 -13.65 9.05
N LEU A 48 -19.78 -12.79 9.71
CA LEU A 48 -20.10 -12.88 11.13
C LEU A 48 -21.28 -13.83 11.34
N THR A 49 -20.99 -15.07 11.78
CA THR A 49 -22.02 -16.12 11.97
C THR A 49 -22.35 -16.33 13.44
N GLU A 50 -23.54 -16.87 13.73
CA GLU A 50 -23.94 -17.22 15.09
C GLU A 50 -23.00 -18.25 15.73
N GLN A 51 -22.53 -19.22 14.94
CA GLN A 51 -21.60 -20.27 15.37
C GLN A 51 -20.29 -19.68 15.93
N ASN A 52 -19.84 -18.55 15.38
CA ASN A 52 -18.62 -17.86 15.81
C ASN A 52 -18.91 -16.68 16.76
N ASN A 53 -20.07 -16.68 17.42
CA ASN A 53 -20.53 -15.59 18.29
C ASN A 53 -20.49 -14.23 17.58
N TYR A 54 -20.83 -14.22 16.29
CA TYR A 54 -20.79 -13.06 15.40
C TYR A 54 -19.42 -12.38 15.39
N THR A 55 -18.35 -13.17 15.31
CA THR A 55 -16.97 -12.70 15.13
C THR A 55 -16.30 -13.33 13.92
N ASP A 56 -15.38 -12.59 13.31
CA ASP A 56 -14.53 -13.07 12.23
C ASP A 56 -13.26 -12.21 12.13
N ALA A 57 -12.20 -12.73 11.51
CA ALA A 57 -10.92 -12.04 11.40
C ALA A 57 -10.17 -12.37 10.11
N THR A 58 -9.40 -11.39 9.62
CA THR A 58 -8.54 -11.52 8.43
C THR A 58 -7.27 -10.69 8.61
N THR A 59 -6.45 -10.63 7.57
CA THR A 59 -5.23 -9.82 7.51
C THR A 59 -5.14 -9.08 6.18
N PHE A 60 -4.39 -7.98 6.17
CA PHE A 60 -3.89 -7.37 4.93
C PHE A 60 -2.42 -7.01 5.07
N GLY A 61 -1.69 -7.05 3.95
CA GLY A 61 -0.29 -6.66 3.82
C GLY A 61 -0.15 -5.33 3.08
N VAL A 62 0.77 -4.49 3.52
CA VAL A 62 1.18 -3.27 2.83
C VAL A 62 2.66 -3.36 2.51
N ARG A 63 3.01 -3.26 1.23
CA ARG A 63 4.40 -3.19 0.76
C ARG A 63 4.62 -1.89 0.03
N THR A 64 5.60 -1.11 0.48
CA THR A 64 5.98 0.17 -0.16
C THR A 64 7.47 0.24 -0.42
N ASN A 65 7.90 1.26 -1.15
CA ASN A 65 9.32 1.66 -1.31
C ASN A 65 9.64 3.01 -0.65
N ALA A 66 8.76 3.51 0.23
CA ALA A 66 8.90 4.77 0.94
C ALA A 66 8.06 4.76 2.22
N ASP A 67 8.39 5.65 3.16
CA ASP A 67 7.55 5.94 4.32
C ASP A 67 6.12 6.25 3.88
N TYR A 68 5.14 5.79 4.64
CA TYR A 68 3.73 5.97 4.31
C TYR A 68 2.89 6.23 5.55
N SER A 69 1.72 6.82 5.35
CA SER A 69 0.66 6.86 6.36
C SER A 69 -0.43 5.86 5.99
N LEU A 70 -0.96 5.18 6.99
CA LEU A 70 -2.05 4.22 6.84
C LEU A 70 -3.28 4.76 7.56
N THR A 71 -4.34 4.97 6.78
CA THR A 71 -5.64 5.40 7.30
C THR A 71 -6.62 4.24 7.27
N ILE A 72 -7.22 3.96 8.42
CA ILE A 72 -8.19 2.88 8.59
C ILE A 72 -9.55 3.48 8.91
N THR A 73 -10.57 3.07 8.15
CA THR A 73 -11.96 3.52 8.32
C THR A 73 -12.86 2.32 8.60
N PRO A 74 -13.03 1.91 9.87
CA PRO A 74 -13.91 0.80 10.21
C PRO A 74 -15.39 1.24 10.21
N PRO A 75 -16.34 0.38 9.84
CA PRO A 75 -17.75 0.65 10.06
C PRO A 75 -18.06 0.58 11.56
N GLY A 76 -18.88 1.51 12.08
CA GLY A 76 -19.44 1.42 13.43
C GLY A 76 -20.76 0.63 13.50
N THR A 77 -21.42 0.48 12.35
CA THR A 77 -22.64 -0.30 12.19
C THR A 77 -22.65 -1.04 10.86
N LEU A 78 -23.30 -2.20 10.82
CA LEU A 78 -23.70 -2.87 9.58
C LEU A 78 -25.16 -2.50 9.28
N VAL A 79 -25.51 -2.31 8.00
CA VAL A 79 -26.82 -1.81 7.56
C VAL A 79 -27.57 -2.82 6.69
N ASN A 80 -28.88 -2.88 6.88
CA ASN A 80 -29.84 -3.62 6.05
C ASN A 80 -31.05 -2.70 5.81
N GLY A 81 -31.04 -1.96 4.70
CA GLY A 81 -32.03 -0.90 4.44
C GLY A 81 -31.98 0.18 5.51
N THR A 82 -33.11 0.45 6.17
CA THR A 82 -33.21 1.42 7.28
C THR A 82 -32.84 0.83 8.65
N ARG A 83 -32.47 -0.47 8.70
CA ARG A 83 -32.08 -1.17 9.92
C ARG A 83 -30.56 -1.19 10.06
N SER A 84 -30.07 -1.19 11.30
CA SER A 84 -28.65 -1.28 11.59
C SER A 84 -28.35 -2.14 12.81
N VAL A 85 -27.14 -2.68 12.83
CA VAL A 85 -26.56 -3.48 13.91
C VAL A 85 -25.19 -2.91 14.27
N PRO A 86 -24.88 -2.66 15.55
CA PRO A 86 -23.55 -2.23 15.97
C PRO A 86 -22.48 -3.27 15.65
N VAL A 87 -21.33 -2.81 15.15
CA VAL A 87 -20.15 -3.64 14.94
C VAL A 87 -18.91 -2.93 15.49
N SER A 88 -18.06 -3.69 16.16
CA SER A 88 -16.73 -3.25 16.58
C SER A 88 -15.71 -3.89 15.65
N VAL A 89 -14.84 -3.08 15.04
CA VAL A 89 -13.73 -3.56 14.22
C VAL A 89 -12.42 -3.04 14.79
N GLN A 90 -11.50 -3.95 15.07
CA GLN A 90 -10.17 -3.65 15.60
C GLN A 90 -9.11 -4.00 14.57
N THR A 91 -8.15 -3.10 14.41
CA THR A 91 -6.95 -3.32 13.59
C THR A 91 -5.73 -3.43 14.49
N THR A 92 -4.84 -4.37 14.21
CA THR A 92 -3.62 -4.62 14.99
C THR A 92 -2.39 -4.66 14.09
N ARG A 93 -1.23 -4.25 14.61
CA ARG A 93 0.07 -4.50 13.98
C ARG A 93 0.56 -5.90 14.33
N ARG A 94 1.56 -6.38 13.59
CA ARG A 94 2.37 -7.56 13.98
C ARG A 94 2.76 -7.46 15.46
N GLY A 95 2.48 -8.53 16.22
CA GLY A 95 2.67 -8.56 17.67
C GLY A 95 1.43 -8.22 18.51
N GLY A 96 0.29 -7.91 17.86
CA GLY A 96 -1.02 -7.79 18.52
C GLY A 96 -1.33 -6.41 19.11
N ALA A 97 -0.41 -5.45 19.00
CA ALA A 97 -0.65 -4.08 19.43
C ALA A 97 -1.75 -3.43 18.56
N ALA A 98 -2.68 -2.72 19.20
CA ALA A 98 -3.71 -1.97 18.49
C ALA A 98 -3.07 -0.92 17.56
N TYR A 99 -3.60 -0.82 16.34
CA TYR A 99 -3.20 0.20 15.39
C TYR A 99 -4.09 1.43 15.50
N SER A 100 -3.49 2.61 15.72
CA SER A 100 -4.17 3.90 15.58
C SER A 100 -3.89 4.50 14.20
N SER A 101 -4.97 4.86 13.51
CA SER A 101 -4.95 5.46 12.17
C SER A 101 -4.13 6.75 12.12
N GLY A 102 -3.47 7.00 10.98
CA GLY A 102 -2.84 8.29 10.67
C GLY A 102 -1.40 8.47 11.16
N SER A 103 -0.78 7.43 11.75
CA SER A 103 0.65 7.47 12.06
C SER A 103 1.49 7.12 10.83
N THR A 104 2.60 7.83 10.64
CA THR A 104 3.63 7.44 9.65
C THR A 104 4.25 6.11 10.06
N VAL A 105 4.39 5.24 9.08
CA VAL A 105 5.10 3.97 9.16
C VAL A 105 6.38 4.12 8.36
N THR A 106 7.52 3.94 9.05
CA THR A 106 8.84 4.02 8.43
C THR A 106 9.07 2.80 7.53
N TRP A 107 9.58 3.05 6.35
CA TRP A 107 9.96 2.00 5.41
C TRP A 107 11.20 1.25 5.89
N ASP A 108 11.12 -0.07 5.92
CA ASP A 108 12.19 -0.98 6.34
C ASP A 108 12.48 -2.06 5.28
N GLY A 109 11.99 -1.87 4.05
CA GLY A 109 12.17 -2.83 2.94
C GLY A 109 11.34 -4.10 3.07
N ARG A 110 10.38 -4.18 4.01
CA ARG A 110 9.54 -5.35 4.25
C ARG A 110 8.06 -5.02 4.07
N GLU A 111 7.27 -6.07 3.92
CA GLU A 111 5.82 -5.96 4.04
C GLU A 111 5.43 -5.75 5.51
N HIS A 112 4.50 -4.84 5.75
CA HIS A 112 3.84 -4.69 7.05
C HIS A 112 2.47 -5.36 7.01
N THR A 113 2.30 -6.42 7.79
CA THR A 113 1.04 -7.14 7.93
C THR A 113 0.22 -6.61 9.10
N TYR A 114 -1.09 -6.43 8.88
CA TYR A 114 -2.05 -5.96 9.85
C TYR A 114 -3.18 -6.97 10.04
N GLY A 115 -3.57 -7.20 11.28
CA GLY A 115 -4.74 -8.02 11.62
C GLY A 115 -6.00 -7.17 11.67
N VAL A 116 -7.13 -7.71 11.22
CA VAL A 116 -8.45 -7.10 11.31
C VAL A 116 -9.39 -8.09 11.99
N ARG A 117 -10.10 -7.66 13.03
CA ARG A 117 -11.10 -8.46 13.71
C ARG A 117 -12.40 -7.68 13.84
N ALA A 118 -13.49 -8.28 13.37
CA ALA A 118 -14.83 -7.73 13.50
C ALA A 118 -15.67 -8.51 14.52
N GLN A 119 -16.53 -7.81 15.25
CA GLN A 119 -17.50 -8.39 16.16
C GLN A 119 -18.81 -7.60 16.11
N ALA A 120 -19.91 -8.27 15.79
CA ALA A 120 -21.25 -7.73 16.03
C ALA A 120 -21.76 -8.15 17.42
N ARG A 121 -22.57 -7.31 18.06
CA ARG A 121 -23.15 -7.57 19.38
C ARG A 121 -24.65 -7.30 19.36
N ASN A 122 -25.35 -7.78 20.40
CA ASN A 122 -26.78 -7.55 20.62
C ASN A 122 -27.68 -8.16 19.52
N ILE A 123 -27.27 -9.29 18.95
CA ILE A 123 -28.06 -10.05 17.98
C ILE A 123 -28.98 -11.01 18.72
N GLY A 124 -30.27 -11.00 18.39
CA GLY A 124 -31.26 -11.89 19.00
C GLY A 124 -32.63 -11.75 18.34
N ILE A 125 -33.68 -12.25 18.99
CA ILE A 125 -35.05 -12.31 18.44
C ILE A 125 -35.61 -10.94 17.97
N GLY A 126 -35.13 -9.84 18.57
CA GLY A 126 -35.52 -8.47 18.19
C GLY A 126 -34.73 -7.89 17.01
N THR A 127 -33.70 -8.57 16.52
CA THR A 127 -32.92 -8.13 15.36
C THR A 127 -33.64 -8.54 14.08
N TYR A 128 -33.90 -7.58 13.18
CA TYR A 128 -34.60 -7.85 11.94
C TYR A 128 -33.78 -8.81 11.06
N ALA A 129 -34.43 -9.84 10.51
CA ALA A 129 -33.78 -10.85 9.70
C ALA A 129 -33.30 -10.27 8.36
N GLY A 130 -32.10 -10.66 7.93
CA GLY A 130 -31.53 -10.32 6.63
C GLY A 130 -30.04 -10.01 6.71
N THR A 131 -29.45 -9.66 5.56
CA THR A 131 -28.01 -9.42 5.46
C THR A 131 -27.68 -7.96 5.77
N TYR A 132 -26.89 -7.75 6.83
CA TYR A 132 -26.33 -6.44 7.15
C TYR A 132 -24.93 -6.30 6.56
N ARG A 133 -24.60 -5.13 6.02
CA ARG A 133 -23.31 -4.87 5.36
C ARG A 133 -22.66 -3.59 5.87
N GLY A 134 -21.33 -3.57 5.82
CA GLY A 134 -20.52 -2.40 6.10
C GLY A 134 -19.17 -2.58 5.42
N THR A 135 -18.48 -1.47 5.18
CA THR A 135 -17.20 -1.48 4.47
C THR A 135 -16.09 -1.06 5.41
N TYR A 136 -15.05 -1.88 5.52
CA TYR A 136 -13.80 -1.53 6.17
C TYR A 136 -12.86 -0.92 5.12
N GLY A 137 -12.50 0.36 5.31
CA GLY A 137 -11.63 1.10 4.40
C GLY A 137 -10.17 1.03 4.83
N VAL A 138 -9.28 0.84 3.85
CA VAL A 138 -7.82 0.92 3.99
C VAL A 138 -7.31 1.92 2.96
N GLU A 139 -6.55 2.91 3.40
CA GLU A 139 -5.94 3.90 2.52
C GLU A 139 -4.47 4.08 2.88
N VAL A 140 -3.60 3.97 1.87
CA VAL A 140 -2.15 4.20 1.98
C VAL A 140 -1.81 5.50 1.28
N LYS A 141 -1.08 6.40 1.96
CA LYS A 141 -0.63 7.70 1.43
C LYS A 141 0.86 7.91 1.66
N PHE A 142 1.49 8.65 0.76
CA PHE A 142 2.93 8.93 0.73
C PHE A 142 3.29 10.37 1.08
#